data_AF-A0A2V6Y649-F1
#
_entry.id   AF-A0A2V6Y649-F1
#
_cell.length_a   1.000
_cell.length_b   1.000
_cell.length_c   1.000
_cell.angle_alpha   90.00
_cell.angle_beta   90.00
_cell.angle_gamma   90.00
#
_symmetry.space_group_name_H-M   'P 1'
#
loop_
_entity.id
_entity.type
_entity.pdbx_description
1 polymer ?
#
loop_
_entity_poly.entity_id
_entity_poly.type
_entity_poly.pdbx_seq_one_letter_code
_entity_poly.pdbx_strand_id
1 'polypeptide(L)'
;MKICGKDFHVRGRFIRIAGLVAEGYDFLDDPEATLDALGRSGVGIDVLTFIPRLSNGAPKHGYRFEWDNMAALPVSTFEHWWTRQIRDKTRNMVRRAEKKGVVVREVPFDDGLVRGISAIYNESPVRQGKPFWHYGKDLDAVRSENVTFVDRSIFIGAFLGETLIGFSKLVCDERGGQAGLMKIQSMIEHRDKAPTNALIAQAVRSCAERAIPYLWYANFSYGRKQQDGLSDFKEHNGFQGVELPRYYVPVTLVGRVALRFGLHHRLVERIPEPALAKLRKLRSRWYGSRLDTARKAA
;
A
#
# COMPACT_ATOMS: atom_id res chain seq x y z
N MET A 1 -13.33 -15.66 -0.97
CA MET A 1 -14.73 -15.96 -1.32
C MET A 1 -15.29 -14.78 -2.08
N LYS A 2 -16.23 -14.97 -3.00
CA LYS A 2 -16.82 -13.86 -3.77
C LYS A 2 -18.25 -13.57 -3.30
N ILE A 3 -18.54 -12.32 -2.93
CA ILE A 3 -19.85 -11.83 -2.48
C ILE A 3 -20.13 -10.52 -3.19
N CYS A 4 -21.32 -10.36 -3.78
CA CYS A 4 -21.72 -9.15 -4.53
C CYS A 4 -20.66 -8.72 -5.58
N GLY A 5 -20.06 -9.69 -6.27
CA GLY A 5 -19.01 -9.43 -7.28
C GLY A 5 -17.62 -9.13 -6.73
N LYS A 6 -17.45 -9.00 -5.42
CA LYS A 6 -16.19 -8.65 -4.75
C LYS A 6 -15.54 -9.83 -4.03
N ASP A 7 -14.22 -9.87 -4.04
CA ASP A 7 -13.45 -10.88 -3.32
C ASP A 7 -13.22 -10.46 -1.86
N PHE A 8 -13.57 -11.36 -0.94
CA PHE A 8 -13.39 -11.22 0.50
C PHE A 8 -12.41 -12.25 1.05
N HIS A 9 -11.57 -11.78 1.98
CA HIS A 9 -10.78 -12.62 2.86
C HIS A 9 -11.47 -12.72 4.22
N VAL A 10 -11.25 -13.83 4.91
CA VAL A 10 -11.78 -14.06 6.26
C VAL A 10 -10.59 -14.29 7.18
N ARG A 11 -10.54 -13.56 8.29
CA ARG A 11 -9.49 -13.68 9.30
C ARG A 11 -10.09 -13.97 10.67
N GLY A 12 -9.27 -14.58 11.52
CA GLY A 12 -9.65 -14.94 12.89
C GLY A 12 -10.21 -16.36 13.00
N ARG A 13 -9.95 -17.01 14.14
CA ARG A 13 -10.37 -18.39 14.43
C ARG A 13 -11.69 -18.43 15.21
N PHE A 14 -11.79 -17.60 16.25
CA PHE A 14 -12.95 -17.57 17.16
C PHE A 14 -13.95 -16.47 16.83
N ILE A 15 -13.47 -15.36 16.25
CA ILE A 15 -14.28 -14.29 15.70
C ILE A 15 -13.86 -14.15 14.26
N ARG A 16 -14.76 -14.45 13.34
CA ARG A 16 -14.48 -14.49 11.91
C ARG A 16 -14.84 -13.14 11.29
N ILE A 17 -13.81 -12.39 10.91
CA ILE A 17 -13.95 -11.04 10.36
C ILE A 17 -13.72 -11.12 8.85
N ALA A 18 -14.72 -10.72 8.08
CA ALA A 18 -14.63 -10.59 6.63
C ALA A 18 -14.23 -9.16 6.24
N GLY A 19 -13.29 -9.04 5.30
CA GLY A 19 -12.88 -7.78 4.69
C GLY A 19 -12.56 -7.97 3.21
N LEU A 20 -12.58 -6.89 2.43
CA LEU A 20 -12.22 -6.94 1.01
C LEU A 20 -10.77 -7.39 0.83
N VAL A 21 -10.50 -8.25 -0.16
CA VAL A 21 -9.13 -8.63 -0.53
C VAL A 21 -8.38 -7.42 -1.10
N ALA A 22 -9.07 -6.62 -1.91
CA ALA A 22 -8.54 -5.44 -2.60
C ALA A 22 -8.91 -4.13 -1.90
N GLU A 23 -8.99 -4.13 -0.56
CA GLU A 23 -9.39 -2.95 0.21
C GLU A 23 -8.53 -1.72 -0.14
N GLY A 24 -9.19 -0.57 -0.35
CA GLY A 24 -8.55 0.67 -0.82
C GLY A 24 -8.49 0.82 -2.35
N TYR A 25 -8.67 -0.27 -3.09
CA TYR A 25 -8.85 -0.30 -4.55
C TYR A 25 -10.29 -0.64 -4.94
N ASP A 26 -10.92 -1.50 -4.13
CA ASP A 26 -12.33 -1.85 -4.20
C ASP A 26 -13.05 -1.34 -2.95
N PHE A 27 -14.32 -0.99 -3.14
CA PHE A 27 -15.19 -0.44 -2.10
C PHE A 27 -16.55 -1.12 -2.13
N LEU A 28 -17.24 -1.11 -1.00
CA LEU A 28 -18.62 -1.54 -0.92
C LEU A 28 -19.51 -0.38 -1.34
N ASP A 29 -20.22 -0.55 -2.45
CA ASP A 29 -21.19 0.44 -2.91
C ASP A 29 -22.53 0.30 -2.14
N ASP A 30 -22.90 -0.94 -1.78
CA ASP A 30 -24.04 -1.25 -0.91
C ASP A 30 -23.61 -2.17 0.26
N PRO A 31 -23.27 -1.58 1.41
CA PRO A 31 -22.89 -2.35 2.60
C PRO A 31 -24.03 -3.21 3.17
N GLU A 32 -25.29 -2.83 3.00
CA GLU A 32 -26.46 -3.55 3.52
C GLU A 32 -26.68 -4.84 2.72
N ALA A 33 -26.72 -4.74 1.39
CA ALA A 33 -26.82 -5.93 0.53
C ALA A 33 -25.63 -6.88 0.73
N THR A 34 -24.43 -6.33 0.96
CA THR A 34 -23.24 -7.12 1.28
C THR A 34 -23.39 -7.85 2.61
N LEU A 35 -23.92 -7.18 3.64
CA LEU A 35 -24.16 -7.76 4.95
C LEU A 35 -25.14 -8.93 4.89
N ASP A 36 -26.25 -8.74 4.17
CA ASP A 36 -27.27 -9.78 3.96
C ASP A 36 -26.70 -11.00 3.23
N ALA A 37 -25.95 -10.77 2.15
CA ALA A 37 -25.32 -11.83 1.39
C ALA A 37 -24.27 -12.60 2.22
N LEU A 38 -23.51 -11.91 3.07
CA LEU A 38 -22.58 -12.55 4.00
C LEU A 38 -23.29 -13.41 5.03
N GLY A 39 -24.42 -12.93 5.58
CA GLY A 39 -25.25 -13.70 6.51
C GLY A 39 -25.78 -14.99 5.90
N ARG A 40 -26.09 -14.99 4.60
CA ARG A 40 -26.61 -16.16 3.85
C ARG A 40 -25.52 -17.07 3.27
N SER A 41 -24.25 -16.66 3.30
CA SER A 41 -23.15 -17.37 2.63
C SER A 41 -22.79 -18.74 3.23
N GLY A 42 -23.23 -19.05 4.45
CA GLY A 42 -22.86 -20.28 5.17
C GLY A 42 -21.40 -20.33 5.67
N VAL A 43 -20.58 -19.31 5.39
CA VAL A 43 -19.14 -19.27 5.75
C VAL A 43 -18.92 -18.96 7.25
N GLY A 44 -19.99 -18.63 7.99
CA GLY A 44 -19.92 -18.29 9.41
C GLY A 44 -19.10 -17.02 9.64
N ILE A 45 -19.53 -15.89 9.10
CA ILE A 45 -18.89 -14.59 9.31
C ILE A 45 -19.57 -13.90 10.49
N ASP A 46 -18.79 -13.38 11.43
CA ASP A 46 -19.30 -12.67 12.60
C ASP A 46 -19.32 -11.15 12.41
N VAL A 47 -18.31 -10.62 11.72
CA VAL A 47 -18.13 -9.17 11.54
C VAL A 47 -17.71 -8.88 10.09
N LEU A 48 -18.35 -7.89 9.48
CA LEU A 48 -17.91 -7.26 8.25
C LEU A 48 -17.08 -6.00 8.58
N THR A 49 -15.94 -5.82 7.93
CA THR A 49 -15.18 -4.56 7.99
C THR A 49 -14.87 -4.02 6.60
N PHE A 50 -14.92 -2.69 6.48
CA PHE A 50 -14.61 -1.96 5.25
C PHE A 50 -14.28 -0.49 5.55
N ILE A 51 -13.69 0.18 4.57
CA ILE A 51 -13.46 1.64 4.56
C ILE A 51 -14.20 2.28 3.37
N PRO A 52 -14.63 3.54 3.48
CA PRO A 52 -15.20 4.28 2.34
C PRO A 52 -14.09 4.79 1.40
N ARG A 53 -14.50 5.25 0.22
CA ARG A 53 -13.65 6.02 -0.71
C ARG A 53 -13.19 7.33 -0.07
N LEU A 54 -12.05 7.85 -0.48
CA LEU A 54 -11.50 9.13 0.00
C LEU A 54 -12.46 10.31 -0.25
N SER A 55 -13.19 10.30 -1.37
CA SER A 55 -14.23 11.28 -1.68
C SER A 55 -15.42 11.27 -0.71
N ASN A 56 -15.56 10.22 0.09
CA ASN A 56 -16.63 10.01 1.05
C ASN A 56 -16.12 9.99 2.51
N GLY A 57 -15.02 10.68 2.82
CA GLY A 57 -14.33 10.57 4.11
C GLY A 57 -15.13 10.91 5.37
N ALA A 58 -16.29 11.58 5.24
CA ALA A 58 -17.20 11.80 6.37
C ALA A 58 -17.97 10.50 6.71
N PRO A 59 -18.22 10.19 8.01
CA PRO A 59 -19.04 9.05 8.38
C PRO A 59 -20.46 9.15 7.80
N LYS A 60 -20.82 8.25 6.88
CA LYS A 60 -22.13 8.23 6.20
C LYS A 60 -23.08 7.14 6.69
N HIS A 61 -22.55 6.12 7.38
CA HIS A 61 -23.34 5.02 7.91
C HIS A 61 -23.49 5.13 9.42
N GLY A 62 -24.66 4.78 9.94
CA GLY A 62 -24.95 4.69 11.38
C GLY A 62 -24.27 3.51 12.09
N TYR A 63 -23.33 2.84 11.43
CA TYR A 63 -22.57 1.74 11.99
C TYR A 63 -21.47 2.23 12.92
N ARG A 64 -21.08 1.36 13.87
CA ARG A 64 -19.87 1.59 14.66
C ARG A 64 -18.66 1.64 13.74
N PHE A 65 -17.82 2.64 13.94
CA PHE A 65 -16.56 2.77 13.22
C PHE A 65 -15.44 3.14 14.19
N GLU A 66 -14.23 2.99 13.69
CA GLU A 66 -13.01 3.48 14.33
C GLU A 66 -12.25 4.31 13.30
N TRP A 67 -11.51 5.32 13.77
CA TRP A 67 -10.68 6.12 12.87
C TRP A 67 -9.47 5.30 12.42
N ASP A 68 -9.36 5.12 11.11
CA ASP A 68 -8.17 4.62 10.44
C ASP A 68 -7.48 5.78 9.72
N ASN A 69 -6.23 5.60 9.33
CA ASN A 69 -5.46 6.65 8.66
C ASN A 69 -4.93 6.18 7.31
N MET A 70 -5.05 7.04 6.31
CA MET A 70 -4.55 6.83 4.97
C MET A 70 -3.66 8.00 4.55
N ALA A 71 -2.53 7.70 3.92
CA ALA A 71 -1.71 8.74 3.30
C ALA A 71 -2.33 9.07 1.94
N ALA A 72 -2.92 10.26 1.80
CA ALA A 72 -3.53 10.70 0.55
C ALA A 72 -2.96 12.05 0.12
N LEU A 73 -2.75 12.20 -1.19
CA LEU A 73 -2.35 13.41 -1.86
C LEU A 73 -3.50 13.85 -2.77
N PRO A 74 -4.14 15.00 -2.51
CA PRO A 74 -5.04 15.61 -3.48
C PRO A 74 -4.25 16.03 -4.71
N VAL A 75 -4.72 15.63 -5.90
CA VAL A 75 -4.09 15.92 -7.19
C VAL A 75 -5.06 16.74 -8.04
N SER A 76 -4.63 17.95 -8.41
CA SER A 76 -5.34 18.81 -9.36
C SER A 76 -4.54 18.93 -10.66
N THR A 77 -3.34 19.50 -10.59
CA THR A 77 -2.36 19.55 -11.68
C THR A 77 -0.98 19.19 -11.16
N PHE A 78 -0.10 18.72 -12.06
CA PHE A 78 1.31 18.50 -11.70
C PHE A 78 1.98 19.79 -11.20
N GLU A 79 1.68 20.93 -11.81
CA GLU A 79 2.26 22.23 -11.44
C GLU A 79 1.83 22.67 -10.04
N HIS A 80 0.56 22.45 -9.67
CA HIS A 80 0.07 22.70 -8.32
C HIS A 80 0.83 21.85 -7.29
N TRP A 81 1.00 20.56 -7.56
CA TRP A 81 1.81 19.70 -6.70
C TRP A 81 3.24 20.21 -6.57
N TRP A 82 3.88 20.49 -7.71
CA TRP A 82 5.27 20.91 -7.79
C TRP A 82 5.56 22.21 -7.06
N THR A 83 4.68 23.20 -7.17
CA THR A 83 4.91 24.55 -6.62
C THR A 83 4.29 24.78 -5.25
N ARG A 84 3.15 24.14 -4.94
CA ARG A 84 2.36 24.42 -3.73
C ARG A 84 2.36 23.30 -2.69
N GLN A 85 2.53 22.04 -3.08
CA GLN A 85 2.36 20.90 -2.16
C GLN A 85 3.68 20.27 -1.69
N ILE A 86 4.81 20.54 -2.37
CA ILE A 86 6.13 20.02 -1.98
C ILE A 86 7.15 21.13 -1.73
N ARG A 87 8.16 20.83 -0.90
CA ARG A 87 9.27 21.76 -0.57
C ARG A 87 10.45 21.60 -1.53
N ASP A 88 11.38 22.55 -1.50
CA ASP A 88 12.58 22.56 -2.35
C ASP A 88 13.42 21.29 -2.28
N LYS A 89 13.55 20.69 -1.09
CA LYS A 89 14.27 19.43 -0.91
C LYS A 89 13.72 18.34 -1.83
N THR A 90 12.40 18.19 -1.91
CA THR A 90 11.74 17.18 -2.74
C THR A 90 11.92 17.49 -4.23
N ARG A 91 11.70 18.75 -4.63
CA ARG A 91 11.97 19.21 -6.01
C ARG A 91 13.41 18.93 -6.43
N ASN A 92 14.36 19.16 -5.54
CA ASN A 92 15.78 18.94 -5.78
C ASN A 92 16.12 17.45 -5.91
N MET A 93 15.42 16.56 -5.20
CA MET A 93 15.57 15.11 -5.37
C MET A 93 15.06 14.63 -6.74
N VAL A 94 13.92 15.16 -7.20
CA VAL A 94 13.40 14.85 -8.54
C VAL A 94 14.36 15.35 -9.62
N ARG A 95 14.80 16.62 -9.54
CA ARG A 95 15.80 17.18 -10.46
C ARG A 95 17.15 16.45 -10.40
N ARG A 96 17.53 15.92 -9.23
CA ARG A 96 18.75 15.10 -9.09
C ARG A 96 18.66 13.84 -9.92
N ALA A 97 17.50 13.16 -9.92
CA ALA A 97 17.29 11.96 -10.72
C ALA A 97 17.51 12.26 -12.22
N GLU A 98 16.87 13.31 -12.72
CA GLU A 98 17.02 13.77 -14.11
C GLU A 98 18.49 14.11 -14.43
N LYS A 99 19.15 14.92 -13.60
CA LYS A 99 20.57 15.28 -13.77
C LYS A 99 21.52 14.08 -13.72
N LYS A 100 21.13 13.00 -13.07
CA LYS A 100 21.88 11.75 -12.98
C LYS A 100 21.48 10.74 -14.07
N GLY A 101 20.71 11.18 -15.07
CA GLY A 101 20.34 10.38 -16.24
C GLY A 101 19.16 9.43 -16.01
N VAL A 102 18.41 9.59 -14.91
CA VAL A 102 17.21 8.78 -14.66
C VAL A 102 16.06 9.31 -15.52
N VAL A 103 15.52 8.44 -16.36
CA VAL A 103 14.34 8.72 -17.19
C VAL A 103 13.15 7.95 -16.62
N VAL A 104 12.06 8.66 -16.32
CA VAL A 104 10.82 8.05 -15.86
C VAL A 104 9.75 8.13 -16.93
N ARG A 105 9.00 7.05 -17.13
CA ARG A 105 7.89 6.99 -18.10
C ARG A 105 6.90 5.91 -17.74
N GLU A 106 5.66 6.06 -18.21
CA GLU A 106 4.70 4.96 -18.23
C GLU A 106 5.16 3.87 -19.19
N VAL A 107 4.90 2.61 -18.83
CA VAL A 107 5.30 1.43 -19.59
C VAL A 107 4.17 0.40 -19.60
N PRO A 108 4.02 -0.40 -20.67
CA PRO A 108 3.07 -1.51 -20.67
C PRO A 108 3.51 -2.60 -19.68
N PHE A 109 2.55 -3.41 -19.24
CA PHE A 109 2.84 -4.64 -18.50
C PHE A 109 3.22 -5.76 -19.47
N ASP A 110 4.48 -5.76 -19.90
CA ASP A 110 5.06 -6.75 -20.81
C ASP A 110 6.15 -7.60 -20.14
N ASP A 111 6.72 -8.53 -20.91
CA ASP A 111 7.79 -9.40 -20.45
C ASP A 111 9.07 -8.64 -20.07
N GLY A 112 9.33 -7.51 -20.73
CA GLY A 112 10.46 -6.64 -20.41
C GLY A 112 10.32 -6.05 -19.02
N LEU A 113 9.13 -5.54 -18.68
CA LEU A 113 8.83 -5.02 -17.35
C LEU A 113 8.89 -6.12 -16.30
N VAL A 114 8.33 -7.32 -16.56
CA VAL A 114 8.39 -8.45 -15.62
C VAL A 114 9.84 -8.85 -15.32
N ARG A 115 10.70 -8.94 -16.34
CA ARG A 115 12.14 -9.21 -16.15
C ARG A 115 12.82 -8.12 -15.34
N GLY A 116 12.54 -6.84 -15.62
CA GLY A 116 13.08 -5.72 -14.87
C GLY A 116 12.63 -5.73 -13.40
N ILE A 117 11.35 -6.00 -13.13
CA ILE A 117 10.82 -6.14 -11.76
C ILE A 117 11.52 -7.29 -11.04
N SER A 118 11.72 -8.43 -11.71
CA SER A 118 12.45 -9.57 -11.13
C SER A 118 13.89 -9.21 -10.78
N ALA A 119 14.60 -8.47 -11.65
CA ALA A 119 15.95 -7.99 -11.37
C ALA A 119 15.97 -7.06 -10.13
N ILE A 120 15.02 -6.12 -10.04
CA ILE A 120 14.88 -5.25 -8.86
C ILE A 120 14.61 -6.10 -7.61
N TYR A 121 13.72 -7.09 -7.69
CA TYR A 121 13.40 -7.91 -6.53
C TYR A 121 14.59 -8.74 -6.05
N ASN A 122 15.40 -9.24 -6.99
CA ASN A 122 16.52 -10.13 -6.74
C ASN A 122 17.85 -9.40 -6.45
N GLU A 123 17.86 -8.06 -6.39
CA GLU A 123 19.07 -7.30 -6.04
C GLU A 123 19.61 -7.63 -4.65
N SER A 124 18.74 -7.85 -3.66
CA SER A 124 19.16 -8.14 -2.29
C SER A 124 18.12 -8.96 -1.53
N PRO A 125 18.54 -10.02 -0.79
CA PRO A 125 17.66 -10.79 0.09
C PRO A 125 17.22 -10.00 1.32
N VAL A 126 17.84 -8.84 1.58
CA VAL A 126 17.52 -7.95 2.69
C VAL A 126 17.22 -6.55 2.19
N ARG A 127 16.06 -6.02 2.58
CA ARG A 127 15.69 -4.62 2.33
C ARG A 127 15.28 -3.97 3.65
N GLN A 128 15.88 -2.82 3.95
CA GLN A 128 15.62 -2.04 5.19
C GLN A 128 15.74 -2.89 6.47
N GLY A 129 16.76 -3.76 6.53
CA GLY A 129 17.03 -4.60 7.70
C GLY A 129 16.03 -5.75 7.92
N LYS A 130 15.21 -6.09 6.91
CA LYS A 130 14.28 -7.21 6.95
C LYS A 130 14.50 -8.14 5.76
N PRO A 131 14.28 -9.46 5.91
CA PRO A 131 14.20 -10.37 4.78
C PRO A 131 13.19 -9.85 3.76
N PHE A 132 13.59 -9.84 2.51
CA PHE A 132 12.78 -9.32 1.43
C PHE A 132 11.98 -10.45 0.80
N TRP A 133 10.68 -10.46 1.06
CA TRP A 133 9.78 -11.56 0.69
C TRP A 133 9.58 -11.77 -0.82
N HIS A 134 10.01 -10.83 -1.66
CA HIS A 134 10.02 -11.02 -3.12
C HIS A 134 11.35 -11.58 -3.67
N TYR A 135 12.40 -11.69 -2.85
CA TYR A 135 13.67 -12.25 -3.28
C TYR A 135 13.57 -13.75 -3.58
N GLY A 136 14.25 -14.20 -4.63
CA GLY A 136 14.33 -15.59 -5.06
C GLY A 136 13.12 -16.10 -5.83
N LYS A 137 12.19 -15.22 -6.21
CA LYS A 137 11.01 -15.61 -7.01
C LYS A 137 11.35 -15.77 -8.48
N ASP A 138 10.75 -16.79 -9.10
CA ASP A 138 10.80 -16.96 -10.55
C ASP A 138 9.94 -15.92 -11.29
N LEU A 139 10.09 -15.86 -12.62
CA LEU A 139 9.40 -14.87 -13.45
C LEU A 139 7.89 -15.05 -13.46
N ASP A 140 7.38 -16.28 -13.33
CA ASP A 140 5.94 -16.57 -13.37
C ASP A 140 5.25 -16.13 -12.06
N ALA A 141 5.91 -16.32 -10.92
CA ALA A 141 5.49 -15.79 -9.64
C ALA A 141 5.52 -14.27 -9.64
N VAL A 142 6.58 -13.65 -10.19
CA VAL A 142 6.66 -12.19 -10.33
C VAL A 142 5.54 -11.66 -11.23
N ARG A 143 5.26 -12.33 -12.36
CA ARG A 143 4.15 -11.96 -13.24
C ARG A 143 2.83 -12.06 -12.52
N SER A 144 2.54 -13.20 -11.90
CA SER A 144 1.28 -13.48 -11.20
C SER A 144 0.99 -12.48 -10.07
N GLU A 145 2.02 -12.03 -9.34
CA GLU A 145 1.87 -11.02 -8.30
C GLU A 145 1.69 -9.59 -8.82
N ASN A 146 2.08 -9.34 -10.07
CA ASN A 146 2.02 -8.02 -10.69
C ASN A 146 0.92 -7.89 -11.74
N VAL A 147 0.27 -8.98 -12.15
CA VAL A 147 -0.84 -8.97 -13.13
C VAL A 147 -2.19 -8.54 -12.51
N THR A 148 -2.29 -8.48 -11.18
CA THR A 148 -3.53 -8.10 -10.48
C THR A 148 -4.03 -6.70 -10.90
N PHE A 149 -5.28 -6.54 -11.32
CA PHE A 149 -5.84 -5.24 -11.75
C PHE A 149 -5.13 -4.56 -12.93
N VAL A 150 -4.48 -5.33 -13.83
CA VAL A 150 -3.73 -4.75 -14.98
C VAL A 150 -4.60 -3.84 -15.85
N ASP A 151 -5.88 -4.17 -16.02
CA ASP A 151 -6.89 -3.40 -16.76
C ASP A 151 -7.09 -1.96 -16.25
N ARG A 152 -6.80 -1.71 -14.98
CA ARG A 152 -6.92 -0.41 -14.31
C ARG A 152 -5.63 -0.01 -13.58
N SER A 153 -4.49 -0.53 -14.03
CA SER A 153 -3.18 -0.21 -13.48
C SER A 153 -2.39 0.73 -14.38
N ILE A 154 -1.62 1.61 -13.77
CA ILE A 154 -0.60 2.42 -14.45
C ILE A 154 0.75 1.94 -13.95
N PHE A 155 1.56 1.41 -14.87
CA PHE A 155 2.94 1.00 -14.57
C PHE A 155 3.89 2.10 -15.00
N ILE A 156 4.81 2.46 -14.11
CA ILE A 156 5.81 3.49 -14.32
C ILE A 156 7.17 2.86 -14.12
N GLY A 157 8.05 2.99 -15.10
CA GLY A 157 9.45 2.57 -15.00
C GLY A 157 10.37 3.76 -14.79
N ALA A 158 11.41 3.57 -13.98
CA ALA A 158 12.56 4.45 -13.86
C ALA A 158 13.77 3.76 -14.49
N PHE A 159 14.38 4.40 -15.48
CA PHE A 159 15.43 3.83 -16.32
C PHE A 159 16.73 4.63 -16.17
N LEU A 160 17.86 3.92 -16.16
CA LEU A 160 19.18 4.51 -16.34
C LEU A 160 19.77 3.90 -17.62
N GLY A 161 19.83 4.71 -18.69
CA GLY A 161 20.00 4.17 -20.04
C GLY A 161 18.82 3.24 -20.38
N GLU A 162 19.11 2.00 -20.77
CA GLU A 162 18.10 0.98 -21.07
C GLU A 162 17.72 0.12 -19.86
N THR A 163 18.42 0.26 -18.73
CA THR A 163 18.23 -0.60 -17.56
C THR A 163 17.11 -0.07 -16.66
N LEU A 164 16.14 -0.92 -16.34
CA LEU A 164 15.10 -0.60 -15.35
C LEU A 164 15.70 -0.64 -13.93
N ILE A 165 15.81 0.53 -13.29
CA ILE A 165 16.38 0.69 -11.95
C ILE A 165 15.31 0.91 -10.87
N GLY A 166 14.06 1.10 -11.26
CA GLY A 166 12.92 1.24 -10.35
C GLY A 166 11.60 1.12 -11.09
N PHE A 167 10.54 0.80 -10.36
CA PHE A 167 9.19 0.78 -10.90
C PHE A 167 8.15 1.18 -9.86
N SER A 168 7.01 1.65 -10.35
CA SER A 168 5.81 1.89 -9.58
C SER A 168 4.61 1.27 -10.29
N LYS A 169 3.67 0.77 -9.50
CA LYS A 169 2.36 0.30 -9.95
C LYS A 169 1.28 1.07 -9.20
N LEU A 170 0.55 1.89 -9.93
CA LEU A 170 -0.67 2.53 -9.48
C LEU A 170 -1.86 1.66 -9.86
N VAL A 171 -2.86 1.57 -9.00
CA VAL A 171 -4.14 0.91 -9.31
C VAL A 171 -5.25 1.91 -9.08
N CYS A 172 -6.02 2.22 -10.12
CA CYS A 172 -7.20 3.07 -10.04
C CYS A 172 -8.35 2.31 -9.37
N ASP A 173 -9.13 3.00 -8.55
CA ASP A 173 -10.42 2.48 -8.13
C ASP A 173 -11.38 2.42 -9.32
N GLU A 174 -12.45 1.64 -9.17
CA GLU A 174 -13.39 1.37 -10.28
C GLU A 174 -14.10 2.63 -10.82
N ARG A 175 -14.12 3.71 -10.05
CA ARG A 175 -14.77 4.97 -10.42
C ARG A 175 -13.77 6.04 -10.88
N GLY A 176 -12.47 5.75 -10.91
CA GLY A 176 -11.42 6.71 -11.23
C GLY A 176 -11.32 7.88 -10.23
N GLY A 177 -11.92 7.76 -9.06
CA GLY A 177 -11.89 8.77 -8.00
C GLY A 177 -10.61 8.75 -7.16
N GLN A 178 -9.84 7.66 -7.20
CA GLN A 178 -8.55 7.57 -6.53
C GLN A 178 -7.64 6.52 -7.17
N ALA A 179 -6.32 6.75 -7.12
CA ALA A 179 -5.32 5.76 -7.49
C ALA A 179 -4.42 5.44 -6.30
N GLY A 180 -4.16 4.15 -6.07
CA GLY A 180 -3.29 3.69 -4.98
C GLY A 180 -1.93 3.25 -5.48
N LEU A 181 -0.86 3.73 -4.83
CA LEU A 181 0.51 3.24 -4.98
C LEU A 181 0.62 1.83 -4.39
N MET A 182 0.26 0.82 -5.17
CA MET A 182 0.28 -0.58 -4.72
C MET A 182 1.70 -1.10 -4.54
N LYS A 183 2.60 -0.75 -5.45
CA LYS A 183 4.02 -1.09 -5.35
C LYS A 183 4.85 0.08 -5.81
N ILE A 184 5.87 0.46 -5.06
CA ILE A 184 6.89 1.41 -5.50
C ILE A 184 8.25 0.94 -4.97
N GLN A 185 9.14 0.56 -5.87
CA GLN A 185 10.42 -0.05 -5.51
C GLN A 185 11.52 0.37 -6.49
N SER A 186 12.71 0.57 -5.94
CA SER A 186 13.91 0.92 -6.72
C SER A 186 15.09 0.08 -6.24
N MET A 187 16.08 -0.08 -7.10
CA MET A 187 17.37 -0.66 -6.74
C MET A 187 18.04 0.17 -5.64
N ILE A 188 18.63 -0.52 -4.67
CA ILE A 188 19.45 0.04 -3.58
C ILE A 188 20.69 0.70 -4.17
N GLU A 189 21.35 0.05 -5.14
CA GLU A 189 22.56 0.54 -5.80
C GLU A 189 22.38 1.95 -6.36
N HIS A 190 21.20 2.25 -6.90
CA HIS A 190 20.90 3.54 -7.54
C HIS A 190 20.13 4.50 -6.65
N ARG A 191 20.07 4.25 -5.33
CA ARG A 191 19.35 5.11 -4.38
C ARG A 191 19.91 6.54 -4.33
N ASP A 192 21.20 6.70 -4.57
CA ASP A 192 21.90 8.00 -4.66
C ASP A 192 21.30 8.92 -5.73
N LYS A 193 20.70 8.34 -6.78
CA LYS A 193 20.07 9.03 -7.93
C LYS A 193 18.60 9.35 -7.69
N ALA A 194 18.04 9.04 -6.52
CA ALA A 194 16.65 9.33 -6.17
C ALA A 194 15.55 8.79 -7.12
N PRO A 195 15.65 7.55 -7.67
CA PRO A 195 14.65 7.02 -8.60
C PRO A 195 13.23 7.00 -8.02
N THR A 196 13.09 6.71 -6.72
CA THR A 196 11.78 6.68 -6.06
C THR A 196 11.09 8.05 -6.05
N ASN A 197 11.83 9.15 -5.91
CA ASN A 197 11.25 10.50 -5.99
C ASN A 197 10.77 10.81 -7.41
N ALA A 198 11.53 10.40 -8.43
CA ALA A 198 11.12 10.55 -9.83
C ALA A 198 9.87 9.71 -10.16
N LEU A 199 9.77 8.48 -9.62
CA LEU A 199 8.58 7.64 -9.76
C LEU A 199 7.33 8.28 -9.15
N ILE A 200 7.45 8.93 -7.98
CA ILE A 200 6.33 9.68 -7.38
C ILE A 200 5.94 10.88 -8.24
N ALA A 201 6.92 11.64 -8.75
CA ALA A 201 6.64 12.77 -9.63
C ALA A 201 5.87 12.33 -10.88
N GLN A 202 6.29 11.24 -11.53
CA GLN A 202 5.56 10.67 -12.66
C GLN A 202 4.20 10.15 -12.25
N ALA A 203 4.04 9.54 -11.06
CA ALA A 203 2.74 9.09 -10.58
C ALA A 203 1.74 10.25 -10.41
N VAL A 204 2.18 11.39 -9.87
CA VAL A 204 1.35 12.59 -9.77
C VAL A 204 0.97 13.10 -11.15
N ARG A 205 1.91 13.12 -12.09
CA ARG A 205 1.65 13.51 -13.49
C ARG A 205 0.59 12.61 -14.12
N SER A 206 0.75 11.29 -14.02
CA SER A 206 -0.18 10.29 -14.54
C SER A 206 -1.59 10.44 -13.96
N CYS A 207 -1.71 10.78 -12.67
CA CYS A 207 -3.01 11.08 -12.05
C CYS A 207 -3.61 12.38 -12.56
N ALA A 208 -2.82 13.46 -12.64
CA ALA A 208 -3.28 14.76 -13.11
C ALA A 208 -3.78 14.72 -14.57
N GLU A 209 -3.06 14.03 -15.45
CA GLU A 209 -3.43 13.87 -16.87
C GLU A 209 -4.75 13.10 -17.04
N ARG A 210 -5.08 12.22 -16.09
CA ARG A 210 -6.33 11.42 -16.08
C ARG A 210 -7.42 12.02 -15.21
N ALA A 211 -7.22 13.22 -14.67
CA ALA A 211 -8.12 13.88 -13.72
C ALA A 211 -8.48 13.00 -12.49
N ILE A 212 -7.55 12.17 -12.02
CA ILE A 212 -7.71 11.36 -10.81
C ILE A 212 -7.43 12.26 -9.59
N PRO A 213 -8.41 12.55 -8.73
CA PRO A 213 -8.29 13.62 -7.75
C PRO A 213 -7.48 13.23 -6.51
N TYR A 214 -7.23 11.93 -6.29
CA TYR A 214 -6.46 11.45 -5.14
C TYR A 214 -5.44 10.38 -5.53
N LEU A 215 -4.19 10.59 -5.12
CA LEU A 215 -3.16 9.57 -5.09
C LEU A 215 -2.94 9.13 -3.65
N TRP A 216 -3.12 7.84 -3.32
CA TRP A 216 -2.92 7.35 -1.96
C TRP A 216 -1.77 6.35 -1.87
N TYR A 217 -1.14 6.29 -0.70
CA TYR A 217 0.01 5.43 -0.45
C TYR A 217 -0.06 4.76 0.92
N ALA A 218 -0.89 3.73 1.04
CA ALA A 218 -1.07 2.95 2.28
C ALA A 218 -1.33 3.84 3.52
N ASN A 219 -1.19 3.26 4.72
CA ASN A 219 -1.45 3.98 5.96
C ASN A 219 -0.38 5.05 6.21
N PHE A 220 -0.78 6.23 6.68
CA PHE A 220 0.12 7.34 6.94
C PHE A 220 1.05 7.06 8.13
N SER A 221 0.50 6.52 9.21
CA SER A 221 1.21 6.07 10.40
C SER A 221 0.94 4.59 10.65
N TYR A 222 1.99 3.87 11.06
CA TYR A 222 1.91 2.43 11.36
C TYR A 222 2.04 2.20 12.87
N GLY A 223 0.92 1.91 13.53
CA GLY A 223 0.86 1.70 14.98
C GLY A 223 1.02 3.00 15.76
N ARG A 224 1.48 2.91 17.02
CA ARG A 224 1.71 4.08 17.90
C ARG A 224 3.06 4.77 17.65
N LYS A 225 3.64 4.60 16.47
CA LYS A 225 4.92 5.23 16.13
C LYS A 225 4.71 6.72 15.88
N GLN A 226 5.27 7.56 16.75
CA GLN A 226 5.53 8.95 16.41
C GLN A 226 6.75 8.98 15.48
N GLN A 227 6.51 9.23 14.19
CA GLN A 227 7.48 9.44 13.11
C GLN A 227 8.35 8.21 12.74
N ASP A 228 8.14 7.73 11.51
CA ASP A 228 8.99 6.74 10.83
C ASP A 228 9.47 7.40 9.53
N GLY A 229 10.65 7.01 9.01
CA GLY A 229 11.22 7.63 7.80
C GLY A 229 10.31 7.51 6.56
N LEU A 230 9.36 6.57 6.58
CA LEU A 230 8.33 6.44 5.55
C LEU A 230 7.22 7.51 5.68
N SER A 231 6.83 7.90 6.89
CA SER A 231 5.86 8.99 7.11
C SER A 231 6.47 10.32 6.69
N ASP A 232 7.73 10.58 7.06
CA ASP A 232 8.46 11.77 6.59
C ASP A 232 8.57 11.77 5.06
N PHE A 233 8.89 10.64 4.44
CA PHE A 233 8.94 10.53 2.98
C PHE A 233 7.60 10.90 2.34
N LYS A 234 6.49 10.44 2.91
CA LYS A 234 5.13 10.76 2.44
C LYS A 234 4.84 12.25 2.56
N GLU A 235 5.08 12.84 3.73
CA GLU A 235 4.88 14.28 3.96
C GLU A 235 5.71 15.14 3.01
N HIS A 236 7.00 14.80 2.82
CA HIS A 236 7.86 15.54 1.90
C HIS A 236 7.37 15.51 0.44
N ASN A 237 6.64 14.46 0.04
CA ASN A 237 6.03 14.35 -1.28
C ASN A 237 4.60 14.91 -1.34
N GLY A 238 4.13 15.57 -0.27
CA GLY A 238 2.83 16.23 -0.21
C GLY A 238 1.66 15.33 0.22
N PHE A 239 1.91 14.07 0.57
CA PHE A 239 0.88 13.22 1.15
C PHE A 239 0.52 13.71 2.55
N GLN A 240 -0.77 13.69 2.86
CA GLN A 240 -1.32 14.10 4.13
C GLN A 240 -1.99 12.90 4.81
N GLY A 241 -2.01 12.89 6.14
CA GLY A 241 -2.79 11.92 6.90
C GLY A 241 -4.27 12.27 6.82
N VAL A 242 -5.04 11.47 6.10
CA VAL A 242 -6.50 11.57 6.03
C VAL A 242 -7.10 10.52 6.95
N GLU A 243 -7.94 10.95 7.88
CA GLU A 243 -8.71 10.05 8.73
C GLU A 243 -9.94 9.53 7.97
N LEU A 244 -10.12 8.22 7.97
CA LEU A 244 -11.26 7.55 7.34
C LEU A 244 -11.96 6.66 8.37
N PRO A 245 -13.30 6.62 8.38
CA PRO A 245 -14.03 5.72 9.27
C PRO A 245 -13.89 4.29 8.76
N ARG A 246 -13.20 3.43 9.51
CA ARG A 246 -13.24 1.99 9.32
C ARG A 246 -14.44 1.42 10.05
N TYR A 247 -15.40 0.93 9.27
CA TYR A 247 -16.62 0.37 9.80
C TYR A 247 -16.42 -1.07 10.28
N TYR A 248 -17.12 -1.41 11.36
CA TYR A 248 -17.25 -2.77 11.87
C TYR A 248 -18.73 -3.07 12.09
N VAL A 249 -19.30 -3.91 11.22
CA VAL A 249 -20.72 -4.23 11.22
C VAL A 249 -20.90 -5.68 11.69
N PRO A 250 -21.64 -5.92 12.79
CA PRO A 250 -21.88 -7.28 13.25
C PRO A 250 -22.85 -8.00 12.30
N VAL A 251 -22.44 -9.16 11.82
CA VAL A 251 -23.29 -10.09 11.04
C VAL A 251 -24.06 -11.01 12.00
N THR A 252 -23.42 -11.44 13.09
CA THR A 252 -23.98 -12.36 14.08
C THR A 252 -24.09 -11.73 15.47
N LEU A 253 -24.82 -12.39 16.38
CA LEU A 253 -24.83 -12.04 17.81
C LEU A 253 -23.43 -12.14 18.44
N VAL A 254 -22.64 -13.15 18.03
CA VAL A 254 -21.24 -13.30 18.46
C VAL A 254 -20.42 -12.08 18.01
N GLY A 255 -20.58 -11.63 16.76
CA GLY A 255 -19.96 -10.42 16.26
C GLY A 255 -20.34 -9.17 17.07
N ARG A 256 -21.62 -9.03 17.44
CA ARG A 256 -22.09 -7.91 18.27
C ARG A 256 -21.41 -7.89 19.63
N VAL A 257 -21.30 -9.05 20.29
CA VAL A 257 -20.58 -9.20 21.56
C VAL A 257 -19.09 -8.92 21.40
N ALA A 258 -18.46 -9.47 20.35
CA ALA A 258 -17.05 -9.27 20.06
C ALA A 258 -16.69 -7.79 19.89
N LEU A 259 -17.51 -7.04 19.14
CA LEU A 259 -17.31 -5.59 18.97
C LEU A 259 -17.50 -4.84 20.28
N ARG A 260 -18.51 -5.19 21.08
CA ARG A 260 -18.74 -4.56 22.40
C ARG A 260 -17.53 -4.69 23.33
N PHE A 261 -16.86 -5.85 23.31
CA PHE A 261 -15.68 -6.12 24.14
C PHE A 261 -14.33 -5.84 23.45
N GLY A 262 -14.31 -5.29 22.23
CA GLY A 262 -13.07 -4.96 21.51
C GLY A 262 -12.23 -6.19 21.13
N LEU A 263 -12.87 -7.34 20.91
CA LEU A 263 -12.20 -8.60 20.56
C LEU A 263 -11.83 -8.69 19.07
N HIS A 264 -12.24 -7.71 18.26
CA HIS A 264 -11.88 -7.59 16.85
C HIS A 264 -10.47 -7.03 16.61
N HIS A 265 -9.88 -6.38 17.61
CA HIS A 265 -8.51 -5.87 17.57
C HIS A 265 -7.47 -7.00 17.60
N ARG A 266 -6.35 -6.80 16.92
CA ARG A 266 -5.27 -7.79 16.94
C ARG A 266 -4.58 -7.75 18.30
N LEU A 267 -4.19 -8.91 18.84
CA LEU A 267 -3.45 -8.99 20.12
C LEU A 267 -2.19 -8.11 20.12
N VAL A 268 -1.53 -7.98 18.96
CA VAL A 268 -0.33 -7.15 18.79
C VAL A 268 -0.62 -5.66 19.03
N GLU A 269 -1.84 -5.18 18.75
CA GLU A 269 -2.25 -3.78 18.97
C GLU A 269 -2.43 -3.46 20.46
N ARG A 270 -2.55 -4.50 21.31
CA ARG A 270 -2.64 -4.36 22.77
C ARG A 270 -1.26 -4.26 23.44
N ILE A 271 -0.18 -4.57 22.72
CA ILE A 271 1.18 -4.51 23.25
C ILE A 271 1.69 -3.05 23.22
N PRO A 272 2.25 -2.52 24.32
CA PRO A 272 2.82 -1.17 24.34
C PRO A 272 3.97 -0.99 23.33
N GLU A 273 4.06 0.18 22.70
CA GLU A 273 5.05 0.49 21.65
C GLU A 273 6.52 0.29 22.09
N PRO A 274 6.94 0.63 23.32
CA PRO A 274 8.33 0.37 23.75
C PRO A 274 8.70 -1.11 23.73
N ALA A 275 7.76 -1.99 24.09
CA ALA A 275 7.97 -3.44 24.05
C ALA A 275 8.03 -3.94 22.60
N LEU A 276 7.13 -3.47 21.74
CA LEU A 276 7.16 -3.75 20.31
C LEU A 276 8.47 -3.29 19.65
N ALA A 277 8.97 -2.11 19.99
CA ALA A 277 10.24 -1.58 19.47
C ALA A 277 11.43 -2.47 19.85
N LYS A 278 11.50 -2.95 21.11
CA LYS A 278 12.53 -3.90 21.57
C LYS A 278 12.45 -5.22 20.79
N LEU A 279 11.25 -5.80 20.65
CA LEU A 279 11.04 -7.04 19.88
C LEU A 279 11.45 -6.89 18.41
N ARG A 280 11.15 -5.75 17.78
CA ARG A 280 11.56 -5.47 16.39
C ARG A 280 13.08 -5.37 16.26
N LYS A 281 13.77 -4.72 17.20
CA LYS A 281 15.26 -4.66 17.22
C LYS A 281 15.88 -6.04 17.38
N LEU A 282 15.37 -6.86 18.31
CA LEU A 282 15.83 -8.24 18.49
C LEU A 282 15.63 -9.06 17.22
N ARG A 283 14.44 -8.95 16.62
CA ARG A 283 14.12 -9.61 15.35
C ARG A 283 15.08 -9.20 14.23
N SER A 284 15.35 -7.91 14.05
CA SER A 284 16.26 -7.45 12.98
C SER A 284 17.69 -7.95 13.20
N ARG A 285 18.19 -7.96 14.44
CA ARG A 285 19.49 -8.52 14.79
C ARG A 285 19.59 -10.01 14.49
N TRP A 286 18.56 -10.77 14.83
CA TRP A 286 18.51 -12.21 14.58
C TRP A 286 18.52 -12.57 13.10
N TYR A 287 17.75 -11.83 12.27
CA TYR A 287 17.82 -12.01 10.82
C TYR A 287 19.17 -11.57 10.24
N GLY A 288 19.74 -10.48 10.75
CA GLY A 288 21.09 -10.04 10.36
C GLY A 288 22.16 -11.10 10.64
N SER A 289 22.20 -11.66 11.85
CA SER A 289 23.20 -12.66 12.23
C SER A 289 23.05 -13.98 11.48
N ARG A 290 21.82 -14.45 11.24
CA ARG A 290 21.57 -15.66 10.43
C ARG A 290 22.05 -15.50 8.99
N LEU A 291 21.87 -14.32 8.40
CA LEU A 291 22.27 -14.05 7.03
C LEU A 291 23.78 -13.84 6.89
N ASP A 292 24.44 -13.22 7.87
CA ASP A 292 25.90 -13.16 7.92
C ASP A 292 26.53 -14.56 8.06
N THR A 293 25.88 -15.44 8.82
CA THR A 293 26.31 -16.84 8.95
C THR A 293 26.12 -17.60 7.64
N ALA A 294 24.99 -17.39 6.94
CA ALA A 294 24.73 -17.99 5.63
C ALA A 294 25.66 -17.47 4.53
N ARG A 295 26.04 -16.18 4.57
CA ARG A 295 27.04 -15.58 3.66
C ARG A 295 28.46 -16.06 3.88
N LYS A 296 28.82 -16.45 5.11
CA LYS A 296 30.14 -17.02 5.43
C LYS A 296 30.26 -18.51 5.11
N ALA A 297 29.14 -19.18 4.85
CA ALA A 297 29.07 -20.61 4.55
C ALA A 297 28.88 -20.92 3.06
N ALA A 298 28.75 -19.89 2.21
CA ALA A 298 28.67 -19.95 0.75
C ALA A 298 29.94 -19.34 0.15
#